data_AF-A0A7C4KMR9-F1
#
_entry.id   AF-A0A7C4KMR9-F1
#
_cell.length_a   1.000
_cell.length_b   1.000
_cell.length_c   1.000
_cell.angle_alpha   90.00
_cell.angle_beta   90.00
_cell.angle_gamma   90.00
#
_symmetry.space_group_name_H-M   'P 1'
#
loop_
_entity.id
_entity.type
_entity.pdbx_description
1 polymer ?
#
loop_
_entity_poly.entity_id
_entity_poly.type
_entity_poly.pdbx_seq_one_letter_code
_entity_poly.pdbx_strand_id
1 'polypeptide(L)'
;MKTLCGIRSMTVLTLALIGLSSTLMGAEKTAFDMVKEGNKHIGEQARDKVVQIRSEKSVGSVTPNIWYVVYRDPFASLKSVEVKFVGDKVASVKRPFRLIEAATEKNEPLNPKQLKTDSDKALKIALKEKVLENLTITSTQMKLEEYEGAPVWKIRLWAKKVRQPTKEADIGQIFVAAEDGKVIHLDIKP
;
A
#
# COMPACT_ATOMS: atom_id res chain seq x y z
N MET A 1 39.17 16.10 -74.50
CA MET A 1 40.23 15.55 -73.62
C MET A 1 40.10 16.18 -72.24
N LYS A 2 39.79 15.38 -71.21
CA LYS A 2 39.94 15.64 -69.75
C LYS A 2 39.09 16.84 -69.21
N THR A 3 38.28 16.76 -68.15
CA THR A 3 38.48 16.09 -66.85
C THR A 3 37.13 16.03 -66.09
N LEU A 4 36.89 14.93 -65.36
CA LEU A 4 35.81 14.75 -64.38
C LEU A 4 36.09 15.52 -63.08
N CYS A 5 35.04 15.96 -62.36
CA CYS A 5 34.90 15.91 -60.88
C CYS A 5 33.52 16.51 -60.53
N GLY A 6 32.49 15.78 -60.09
CA GLY A 6 32.41 15.14 -58.78
C GLY A 6 31.42 15.89 -57.88
N ILE A 7 30.12 15.82 -58.18
CA ILE A 7 29.05 16.38 -57.32
C ILE A 7 28.93 15.46 -56.09
N ARG A 8 29.47 15.92 -54.95
CA ARG A 8 29.28 15.26 -53.66
C ARG A 8 27.88 15.58 -53.13
N SER A 9 26.95 14.64 -53.26
CA SER A 9 25.72 14.61 -52.47
C SER A 9 26.09 14.47 -50.99
N MET A 10 25.88 15.54 -50.22
CA MET A 10 26.07 15.56 -48.78
C MET A 10 24.72 15.28 -48.12
N THR A 11 24.40 14.00 -47.94
CA THR A 11 23.24 13.54 -47.17
C THR A 11 23.56 13.73 -45.68
N VAL A 12 23.06 14.81 -45.07
CA VAL A 12 23.13 15.01 -43.62
C VAL A 12 22.04 14.15 -42.99
N LEU A 13 22.45 13.04 -42.38
CA LEU A 13 21.59 12.13 -41.63
C LEU A 13 21.37 12.70 -40.22
N THR A 14 20.22 13.33 -39.99
CA THR A 14 19.82 13.82 -38.67
C THR A 14 19.37 12.65 -37.80
N LEU A 15 20.24 12.19 -36.89
CA LEU A 15 19.90 11.16 -35.90
C LEU A 15 19.03 11.80 -34.80
N ALA A 16 17.71 11.66 -34.89
CA ALA A 16 16.80 12.02 -33.81
C ALA A 16 16.86 10.96 -32.69
N LEU A 17 17.67 11.21 -31.65
CA LEU A 17 17.55 10.47 -30.39
C LEU A 17 16.27 10.92 -29.68
N ILE A 18 15.18 10.19 -29.89
CA ILE A 18 14.03 10.25 -29.00
C ILE A 18 14.44 9.50 -27.73
N GLY A 19 14.92 10.25 -26.74
CA GLY A 19 15.08 9.73 -25.38
C GLY A 19 13.70 9.37 -24.84
N LEU A 20 13.41 8.07 -24.79
CA LEU A 20 12.32 7.52 -23.99
C LEU A 20 12.65 7.80 -22.52
N SER A 21 12.20 8.95 -22.03
CA SER A 21 12.10 9.21 -20.60
C SER A 21 11.11 8.20 -20.02
N SER A 22 11.64 7.04 -19.66
CA SER A 22 10.95 6.08 -18.83
C SER A 22 10.78 6.78 -17.49
N THR A 23 9.59 7.32 -17.23
CA THR A 23 9.21 7.69 -15.87
C THR A 23 9.23 6.40 -15.07
N LEU A 24 10.37 6.10 -14.47
CA LEU A 24 10.45 5.22 -13.31
C LEU A 24 9.64 5.93 -12.23
N MET A 25 8.31 5.72 -12.25
CA MET A 25 7.54 5.79 -11.02
C MET A 25 8.17 4.72 -10.15
N GLY A 26 9.10 5.13 -9.27
CA GLY A 26 9.64 4.25 -8.25
C GLY A 26 8.45 3.58 -7.58
N ALA A 27 8.48 2.25 -7.48
CA ALA A 27 7.41 1.51 -6.85
C ALA A 27 7.13 2.14 -5.47
N GLU A 28 5.90 2.57 -5.23
CA GLU A 28 5.50 3.13 -3.94
C GLU A 28 5.86 2.15 -2.83
N LYS A 29 6.39 2.65 -1.72
CA LYS A 29 6.88 1.80 -0.63
C LYS A 29 5.73 0.95 -0.07
N THR A 30 5.99 -0.34 0.06
CA THR A 30 5.02 -1.29 0.61
C THR A 30 4.88 -1.13 2.13
N ALA A 31 3.81 -1.68 2.69
CA ALA A 31 3.63 -1.70 4.13
C ALA A 31 4.75 -2.45 4.86
N PHE A 32 5.27 -3.57 4.34
CA PHE A 32 6.40 -4.24 5.00
C PHE A 32 7.71 -3.47 4.84
N ASP A 33 7.91 -2.71 3.77
CA ASP A 33 9.05 -1.80 3.68
C ASP A 33 8.94 -0.65 4.70
N MET A 34 7.74 -0.19 5.01
CA MET A 34 7.50 0.74 6.12
C MET A 34 7.80 0.12 7.49
N VAL A 35 7.56 -1.19 7.68
CA VAL A 35 8.00 -1.89 8.89
C VAL A 35 9.53 -1.86 9.03
N LYS A 36 10.25 -2.23 7.97
CA LYS A 36 11.73 -2.21 7.96
C LYS A 36 12.28 -0.82 8.28
N GLU A 37 11.64 0.22 7.75
CA GLU A 37 12.02 1.60 8.03
C GLU A 37 11.66 2.01 9.46
N GLY A 38 10.44 1.72 9.92
CA GLY A 38 9.98 2.09 11.26
C GLY A 38 10.80 1.46 12.38
N ASN A 39 11.31 0.23 12.19
CA ASN A 39 12.24 -0.43 13.10
C ASN A 39 13.50 0.40 13.42
N LYS A 40 13.92 1.30 12.52
CA LYS A 40 15.08 2.19 12.73
C LYS A 40 14.78 3.34 13.68
N HIS A 41 13.51 3.66 13.91
CA HIS A 41 13.05 4.83 14.68
C HIS A 41 12.38 4.48 16.01
N ILE A 42 12.37 3.19 16.39
CA ILE A 42 11.78 2.70 17.64
C ILE A 42 12.82 2.00 18.51
N GLY A 43 12.52 1.87 19.80
CA GLY A 43 13.37 1.17 20.75
C GLY A 43 13.49 -0.32 20.45
N GLU A 44 14.60 -0.93 20.82
CA GLU A 44 14.92 -2.34 20.52
C GLU A 44 13.87 -3.30 21.05
N GLN A 45 13.26 -2.98 22.20
CA GLN A 45 12.21 -3.78 22.80
C GLN A 45 10.95 -3.90 21.95
N ALA A 46 10.74 -3.01 20.97
CA ALA A 46 9.56 -2.95 20.11
C ALA A 46 9.84 -3.38 18.66
N ARG A 47 11.11 -3.50 18.25
CA ARG A 47 11.49 -3.91 16.88
C ARG A 47 10.85 -5.25 16.52
N ASP A 48 10.38 -5.34 15.27
CA ASP A 48 9.74 -6.52 14.66
C ASP A 48 8.48 -7.04 15.37
N LYS A 49 7.97 -6.32 16.37
CA LYS A 49 6.75 -6.70 17.12
C LYS A 49 5.52 -6.00 16.55
N VAL A 50 5.32 -6.10 15.25
CA VAL A 50 4.17 -5.48 14.56
C VAL A 50 2.88 -6.12 15.06
N VAL A 51 1.95 -5.31 15.54
CA VAL A 51 0.60 -5.75 15.97
C VAL A 51 -0.42 -5.42 14.88
N GLN A 52 -0.23 -4.31 14.18
CA GLN A 52 -1.15 -3.84 13.17
C GLN A 52 -0.43 -2.92 12.18
N ILE A 53 -0.89 -2.93 10.93
CA ILE A 53 -0.59 -1.88 9.96
C ILE A 53 -1.92 -1.34 9.45
N ARG A 54 -2.10 -0.03 9.37
CA ARG A 54 -3.33 0.55 8.80
C ARG A 54 -3.06 1.80 7.99
N SER A 55 -3.91 2.06 7.01
CA SER A 55 -3.87 3.27 6.22
C SER A 55 -5.01 4.22 6.58
N GLU A 56 -4.84 5.49 6.24
CA GLU A 56 -6.00 6.35 5.99
C GLU A 56 -6.68 5.92 4.67
N LYS A 57 -7.91 6.38 4.46
CA LYS A 57 -8.56 6.23 3.16
C LYS A 57 -7.77 7.00 2.11
N SER A 58 -7.47 6.35 0.98
CA SER A 58 -6.76 6.98 -0.13
C SER A 58 -7.59 8.10 -0.76
N VAL A 59 -6.91 9.11 -1.30
CA VAL A 59 -7.54 10.26 -1.97
C VAL A 59 -6.92 10.41 -3.36
N GLY A 60 -7.76 10.42 -4.40
CA GLY A 60 -7.32 10.59 -5.79
C GLY A 60 -6.64 9.37 -6.41
N SER A 61 -6.52 8.26 -5.68
CA SER A 61 -6.03 6.96 -6.18
C SER A 61 -6.62 5.82 -5.34
N VAL A 62 -6.43 4.57 -5.80
CA VAL A 62 -6.76 3.37 -5.02
C VAL A 62 -5.65 2.95 -4.06
N THR A 63 -4.46 3.56 -4.13
CA THR A 63 -3.32 3.19 -3.27
C THR A 63 -3.22 4.18 -2.10
N PRO A 64 -3.29 3.71 -0.85
CA PRO A 64 -3.13 4.60 0.30
C PRO A 64 -1.71 5.17 0.41
N ASN A 65 -1.60 6.44 0.78
CA ASN A 65 -0.33 7.16 0.92
C ASN A 65 -0.01 7.58 2.37
N ILE A 66 -0.97 7.43 3.30
CA ILE A 66 -0.76 7.68 4.73
C ILE A 66 -0.96 6.37 5.46
N TRP A 67 0.08 5.96 6.20
CA TRP A 67 0.13 4.67 6.88
C TRP A 67 0.56 4.83 8.33
N TYR A 68 0.13 3.88 9.14
CA TYR A 68 0.48 3.74 10.54
C TYR A 68 0.94 2.31 10.77
N VAL A 69 2.16 2.15 11.25
CA VAL A 69 2.69 0.86 11.70
C VAL A 69 2.70 0.87 13.22
N VAL A 70 1.98 -0.07 13.83
CA VAL A 70 1.85 -0.19 15.27
C VAL A 70 2.67 -1.38 15.75
N TYR A 71 3.59 -1.12 16.68
CA TYR A 71 4.44 -2.11 17.31
C TYR A 71 4.06 -2.27 18.77
N ARG A 72 4.23 -3.48 19.32
CA ARG A 72 4.15 -3.71 20.76
C ARG A 72 5.40 -3.16 21.44
N ASP A 73 5.23 -2.19 22.33
CA ASP A 73 6.29 -1.66 23.18
C ASP A 73 5.95 -1.98 24.65
N PRO A 74 6.58 -2.99 25.30
CA PRO A 74 6.26 -3.37 26.67
C PRO A 74 6.47 -2.23 27.68
N PHE A 75 7.24 -1.20 27.33
CA PHE A 75 7.55 -0.06 28.20
C PHE A 75 6.65 1.16 27.99
N ALA A 76 5.82 1.16 26.94
CA ALA A 76 4.83 2.23 26.73
C ALA A 76 3.58 2.02 27.62
N SER A 77 2.92 3.12 28.01
CA SER A 77 1.72 3.07 28.86
C SER A 77 0.59 2.23 28.27
N LEU A 78 0.38 2.32 26.95
CA LEU A 78 -0.60 1.52 26.20
C LEU A 78 0.03 0.35 25.45
N LYS A 79 1.19 -0.11 25.92
CA LYS A 79 1.94 -1.23 25.35
C LYS A 79 2.21 -1.16 23.85
N SER A 80 2.24 0.06 23.30
CA SER A 80 2.37 0.29 21.88
C SER A 80 3.19 1.54 21.55
N VAL A 81 3.87 1.48 20.41
CA VAL A 81 4.47 2.63 19.72
C VAL A 81 3.98 2.61 18.28
N GLU A 82 3.68 3.78 17.75
CA GLU A 82 3.18 3.96 16.40
C GLU A 82 4.14 4.82 15.58
N VAL A 83 4.41 4.37 14.36
CA VAL A 83 5.16 5.12 13.35
C VAL A 83 4.19 5.50 12.24
N LYS A 84 3.99 6.80 12.04
CA LYS A 84 3.20 7.36 10.93
C LYS A 84 4.11 7.61 9.74
N PHE A 85 3.66 7.20 8.57
CA PHE A 85 4.28 7.47 7.27
C PHE A 85 3.37 8.35 6.43
N VAL A 86 3.97 9.26 5.66
CA VAL A 86 3.32 10.05 4.62
C VAL A 86 4.17 9.91 3.36
N GLY A 87 3.62 9.23 2.34
CA GLY A 87 4.40 8.64 1.26
C GLY A 87 5.48 7.71 1.83
N ASP A 88 6.71 7.88 1.36
CA ASP A 88 7.83 7.01 1.76
C ASP A 88 8.57 7.49 3.03
N LYS A 89 8.10 8.58 3.66
CA LYS A 89 8.80 9.25 4.75
C LYS A 89 8.11 9.03 6.10
N VAL A 90 8.91 8.84 7.14
CA VAL A 90 8.43 8.88 8.52
C VAL A 90 7.99 10.31 8.84
N ALA A 91 6.73 10.47 9.20
CA ALA A 91 6.13 11.74 9.59
C ALA A 91 6.16 11.93 11.11
N SER A 92 5.94 10.86 11.89
CA SER A 92 6.04 10.93 13.35
C SER A 92 6.20 9.56 13.99
N VAL A 93 6.85 9.51 15.16
CA VAL A 93 6.87 8.36 16.06
C VAL A 93 6.22 8.78 17.38
N LYS A 94 5.20 8.07 17.83
CA LYS A 94 4.46 8.43 19.05
C LYS A 94 4.08 7.21 19.86
N ARG A 95 4.02 7.37 21.18
CA ARG A 95 3.33 6.46 22.08
C ARG A 95 1.92 7.03 22.30
N PRO A 96 0.88 6.45 21.70
CA PRO A 96 -0.44 7.06 21.73
C PRO A 96 -1.00 7.10 23.16
N PHE A 97 -1.71 8.16 23.51
CA PHE A 97 -2.43 8.30 24.79
C PHE A 97 -3.79 7.58 24.79
N ARG A 98 -4.28 7.16 23.61
CA ARG A 98 -5.44 6.30 23.38
C ARG A 98 -5.14 5.43 22.16
N LEU A 99 -5.39 4.12 22.23
CA LEU A 99 -5.29 3.22 21.07
C LEU A 99 -6.34 3.67 20.03
N ILE A 100 -5.90 4.38 18.99
CA ILE A 100 -6.75 4.74 17.86
C ILE A 100 -7.10 3.43 17.16
N GLU A 101 -8.38 3.06 17.25
CA GLU A 101 -8.97 1.81 16.78
C GLU A 101 -8.34 0.56 17.38
N ALA A 102 -8.82 0.20 18.58
CA ALA A 102 -8.76 -1.13 19.19
C ALA A 102 -7.82 -2.08 18.44
N ALA A 103 -6.51 -1.99 18.70
CA ALA A 103 -5.74 -3.21 18.69
C ALA A 103 -6.53 -4.09 19.66
N THR A 104 -7.10 -5.16 19.12
CA THR A 104 -7.87 -6.14 19.88
C THR A 104 -7.17 -6.38 21.20
N GLU A 105 -7.91 -6.61 22.28
CA GLU A 105 -7.38 -6.80 23.65
C GLU A 105 -6.12 -7.72 23.71
N LYS A 106 -5.93 -8.57 22.70
CA LYS A 106 -4.68 -9.16 22.26
C LYS A 106 -3.73 -8.16 21.56
N ASN A 107 -2.94 -7.41 22.33
CA ASN A 107 -1.77 -6.65 21.83
C ASN A 107 -0.59 -7.59 21.46
N GLU A 108 -0.89 -8.77 20.92
CA GLU A 108 0.13 -9.75 20.55
C GLU A 108 0.68 -9.42 19.16
N PRO A 109 2.00 -9.52 18.95
CA PRO A 109 2.57 -9.33 17.63
C PRO A 109 2.06 -10.36 16.63
N LEU A 110 1.81 -9.93 15.40
CA LEU A 110 1.53 -10.81 14.28
C LEU A 110 2.71 -11.74 14.05
N ASN A 111 2.42 -13.01 13.73
CA ASN A 111 3.47 -13.98 13.43
C ASN A 111 4.19 -13.63 12.12
N PRO A 112 5.49 -13.24 12.16
CA PRO A 112 6.20 -12.80 10.95
C PRO A 112 6.31 -13.88 9.88
N LYS A 113 6.28 -15.16 10.26
CA LYS A 113 6.35 -16.29 9.31
C LYS A 113 5.12 -16.37 8.39
N GLN A 114 4.02 -15.72 8.78
CA GLN A 114 2.78 -15.67 8.02
C GLN A 114 2.63 -14.37 7.22
N LEU A 115 3.59 -13.43 7.28
CA LEU A 115 3.54 -12.17 6.56
C LEU A 115 4.27 -12.27 5.21
N LYS A 116 3.64 -12.95 4.23
CA LYS A 116 4.25 -13.22 2.90
C LYS A 116 3.63 -12.42 1.76
N THR A 117 2.39 -11.97 1.93
CA THR A 117 1.64 -11.13 0.99
C THR A 117 1.57 -9.72 1.55
N ASP A 118 2.24 -8.78 0.88
CA ASP A 118 2.30 -7.37 1.26
C ASP A 118 1.11 -6.57 0.69
N SER A 119 1.01 -5.29 1.04
CA SER A 119 -0.09 -4.39 0.74
C SER A 119 -0.36 -4.25 -0.76
N ASP A 120 0.69 -4.14 -1.58
CA ASP A 120 0.57 -3.98 -3.03
C ASP A 120 -0.07 -5.23 -3.68
N LYS A 121 0.41 -6.42 -3.29
CA LYS A 121 -0.09 -7.69 -3.78
C LYS A 121 -1.51 -7.95 -3.26
N ALA A 122 -1.78 -7.67 -1.98
CA ALA A 122 -3.11 -7.83 -1.39
C ALA A 122 -4.13 -6.92 -2.08
N LEU A 123 -3.79 -5.64 -2.31
CA LEU A 123 -4.64 -4.69 -3.04
C LEU A 123 -4.89 -5.17 -4.46
N LYS A 124 -3.86 -5.61 -5.18
CA LYS A 124 -3.99 -6.15 -6.53
C LYS A 124 -4.87 -7.40 -6.61
N ILE A 125 -4.84 -8.26 -5.60
CA ILE A 125 -5.73 -9.43 -5.51
C ILE A 125 -7.17 -8.98 -5.31
N ALA A 126 -7.42 -8.12 -4.32
CA ALA A 126 -8.78 -7.63 -4.03
C ALA A 126 -9.42 -6.91 -5.22
N LEU A 127 -8.66 -6.05 -5.91
CA LEU A 127 -9.17 -5.31 -7.08
C LEU A 127 -9.47 -6.19 -8.31
N LYS A 128 -9.06 -7.47 -8.30
CA LYS A 128 -9.34 -8.44 -9.36
C LYS A 128 -10.57 -9.31 -9.08
N GLU A 129 -11.19 -9.18 -7.92
CA GLU A 129 -12.36 -9.97 -7.56
C GLU A 129 -13.53 -9.68 -8.49
N LYS A 130 -14.16 -10.74 -9.01
CA LYS A 130 -15.21 -10.65 -10.03
C LYS A 130 -16.41 -9.79 -9.59
N VAL A 131 -16.69 -9.76 -8.29
CA VAL A 131 -17.76 -8.92 -7.72
C VAL A 131 -17.57 -7.42 -7.98
N LEU A 132 -16.34 -7.00 -8.33
CA LEU A 132 -16.00 -5.61 -8.64
C LEU A 132 -15.99 -5.27 -10.14
N GLU A 133 -16.21 -6.23 -11.04
CA GLU A 133 -15.99 -6.09 -12.50
C GLU A 133 -16.69 -4.87 -13.14
N ASN A 134 -17.85 -4.47 -12.60
CA ASN A 134 -18.65 -3.35 -13.10
C ASN A 134 -18.57 -2.09 -12.22
N LEU A 135 -17.66 -2.07 -11.24
CA LEU A 135 -17.51 -0.97 -10.30
C LEU A 135 -16.26 -0.17 -10.62
N THR A 136 -16.39 1.16 -10.67
CA THR A 136 -15.23 2.05 -10.68
C THR A 136 -14.78 2.29 -9.25
N ILE A 137 -13.78 1.54 -8.79
CA ILE A 137 -13.18 1.74 -7.47
C ILE A 137 -12.39 3.04 -7.47
N THR A 138 -12.70 3.93 -6.52
CA THR A 138 -12.13 5.28 -6.44
C THR A 138 -11.10 5.43 -5.33
N SER A 139 -11.29 4.68 -4.24
CA SER A 139 -10.43 4.76 -3.07
C SER A 139 -10.47 3.48 -2.26
N THR A 140 -9.42 3.27 -1.47
CA THR A 140 -9.32 2.13 -0.56
C THR A 140 -8.79 2.55 0.81
N GLN A 141 -9.00 1.68 1.79
CA GLN A 141 -8.37 1.77 3.09
C GLN A 141 -7.96 0.35 3.48
N MET A 142 -6.73 0.20 3.96
CA MET A 142 -6.15 -1.11 4.23
C MET A 142 -5.81 -1.25 5.71
N LYS A 143 -6.03 -2.45 6.25
CA LYS A 143 -5.66 -2.81 7.61
C LYS A 143 -5.14 -4.24 7.65
N LEU A 144 -3.94 -4.45 8.17
CA LEU A 144 -3.38 -5.74 8.50
C LEU A 144 -3.52 -5.99 10.00
N GLU A 145 -4.23 -7.05 10.38
CA GLU A 145 -4.41 -7.46 11.77
C GLU A 145 -4.72 -8.96 11.90
N GLU A 146 -4.75 -9.50 13.13
CA GLU A 146 -5.24 -10.85 13.38
C GLU A 146 -6.75 -10.93 13.08
N TYR A 147 -7.14 -11.96 12.34
CA TYR A 147 -8.53 -12.35 12.14
C TYR A 147 -8.59 -13.88 12.20
N GLU A 148 -9.40 -14.42 13.11
CA GLU A 148 -9.56 -15.87 13.32
C GLU A 148 -8.24 -16.63 13.51
N GLY A 149 -7.27 -16.00 14.18
CA GLY A 149 -5.96 -16.58 14.51
C GLY A 149 -4.90 -16.48 13.41
N ALA A 150 -5.16 -15.78 12.30
CA ALA A 150 -4.19 -15.56 11.23
C ALA A 150 -4.11 -14.07 10.84
N PRO A 151 -2.96 -13.58 10.32
CA PRO A 151 -2.85 -12.22 9.83
C PRO A 151 -3.56 -12.04 8.48
N VAL A 152 -4.37 -10.99 8.39
CA VAL A 152 -5.25 -10.74 7.24
C VAL A 152 -5.23 -9.26 6.86
N TRP A 153 -5.12 -8.99 5.57
CA TRP A 153 -5.38 -7.69 4.97
C TRP A 153 -6.88 -7.50 4.79
N LYS A 154 -7.48 -6.62 5.58
CA LYS A 154 -8.84 -6.10 5.39
C LYS A 154 -8.77 -4.87 4.50
N ILE A 155 -9.38 -4.94 3.33
CA ILE A 155 -9.32 -3.91 2.30
C ILE A 155 -10.72 -3.37 2.11
N ARG A 156 -10.97 -2.17 2.64
CA ARG A 156 -12.23 -1.43 2.44
C ARG A 156 -12.19 -0.70 1.12
N LEU A 157 -13.30 -0.75 0.40
CA LEU A 157 -13.40 -0.25 -0.96
C LEU A 157 -14.51 0.80 -1.05
N TRP A 158 -14.25 1.84 -1.81
CA TRP A 158 -15.26 2.79 -2.24
C TRP A 158 -15.34 2.81 -3.75
N ALA A 159 -16.56 2.93 -4.26
CA ALA A 159 -16.82 3.00 -5.69
C ALA A 159 -17.66 4.23 -6.06
N LYS A 160 -17.51 4.66 -7.30
CA LYS A 160 -18.31 5.75 -7.90
C LYS A 160 -19.80 5.39 -7.89
N LYS A 161 -20.66 6.28 -7.42
CA LYS A 161 -22.12 6.07 -7.48
C LYS A 161 -22.63 6.20 -8.92
N VAL A 162 -23.38 5.21 -9.39
CA VAL A 162 -23.95 5.20 -10.76
C VAL A 162 -24.81 6.44 -11.03
N ARG A 163 -25.71 6.80 -10.10
CA ARG A 163 -26.63 7.94 -10.27
C ARG A 163 -26.00 9.32 -10.01
N GLN A 164 -24.91 9.39 -9.26
CA GLN A 164 -24.23 10.64 -8.89
C GLN A 164 -22.72 10.45 -8.99
N PRO A 165 -22.14 10.51 -10.20
CA PRO A 165 -20.76 10.08 -10.44
C PRO A 165 -19.68 10.95 -9.76
N THR A 166 -20.04 12.13 -9.24
CA THR A 166 -19.15 12.97 -8.43
C THR A 166 -19.06 12.52 -6.96
N LYS A 167 -19.85 11.52 -6.56
CA LYS A 167 -19.87 10.94 -5.22
C LYS A 167 -19.42 9.49 -5.27
N GLU A 168 -18.88 9.04 -4.14
CA GLU A 168 -18.53 7.65 -3.90
C GLU A 168 -19.42 7.03 -2.81
N ALA A 169 -19.51 5.71 -2.82
CA ALA A 169 -20.17 4.89 -1.82
C ALA A 169 -19.14 3.93 -1.22
N ASP A 170 -19.21 3.70 0.09
CA ASP A 170 -18.57 2.53 0.71
C ASP A 170 -19.30 1.29 0.22
N ILE A 171 -18.57 0.37 -0.41
CA ILE A 171 -19.14 -0.87 -0.94
C ILE A 171 -18.73 -2.08 -0.10
N GLY A 172 -18.06 -1.88 1.03
CA GLY A 172 -17.67 -2.95 1.96
C GLY A 172 -16.19 -3.34 1.87
N GLN A 173 -15.88 -4.59 2.22
CA GLN A 173 -14.52 -5.05 2.46
C GLN A 173 -14.21 -6.42 1.84
N ILE A 174 -12.94 -6.58 1.43
CA ILE A 174 -12.36 -7.85 0.98
C ILE A 174 -11.21 -8.21 1.91
N PHE A 175 -11.18 -9.46 2.37
CA PHE A 175 -10.17 -9.94 3.30
C PHE A 175 -9.23 -10.89 2.56
N VAL A 176 -7.95 -10.54 2.55
CA VAL A 176 -6.89 -11.30 1.88
C VAL A 176 -5.93 -11.83 2.93
N ALA A 177 -5.74 -13.15 3.00
CA ALA A 177 -4.79 -13.77 3.91
C ALA A 177 -3.37 -13.26 3.64
N ALA A 178 -2.67 -12.79 4.67
CA ALA A 178 -1.30 -12.32 4.52
C ALA A 178 -0.31 -13.47 4.26
N GLU A 179 -0.70 -14.72 4.55
CA GLU A 179 0.17 -15.88 4.39
C GLU A 179 0.31 -16.36 2.94
N ASP A 180 -0.78 -16.42 2.19
CA ASP A 180 -0.79 -17.00 0.84
C ASP A 180 -1.52 -16.16 -0.19
N GLY A 181 -2.16 -15.06 0.22
CA GLY A 181 -2.89 -14.16 -0.66
C GLY A 181 -4.27 -14.67 -1.05
N LYS A 182 -4.80 -15.72 -0.41
CA LYS A 182 -6.17 -16.16 -0.67
C LYS A 182 -7.18 -15.12 -0.16
N VAL A 183 -8.23 -14.88 -0.94
CA VAL A 183 -9.42 -14.19 -0.44
C VAL A 183 -10.17 -15.15 0.48
N ILE A 184 -10.36 -14.75 1.72
CA ILE A 184 -10.97 -15.60 2.77
C ILE A 184 -12.32 -15.06 3.23
N HIS A 185 -12.63 -13.80 2.95
CA HIS A 185 -13.92 -13.20 3.26
C HIS A 185 -14.23 -12.06 2.26
N LEU A 186 -15.50 -11.99 1.85
CA LEU A 186 -16.05 -11.00 0.93
C LEU A 186 -17.35 -10.46 1.53
N ASP A 187 -17.32 -9.20 1.99
CA ASP A 187 -18.52 -8.46 2.40
C ASP A 187 -18.65 -7.24 1.48
N ILE A 188 -19.15 -7.48 0.26
CA ILE A 188 -19.33 -6.43 -0.74
C ILE A 188 -20.83 -6.19 -0.97
N LYS A 189 -21.23 -4.91 -0.89
CA LYS A 189 -22.58 -4.40 -1.08
C LYS A 189 -22.56 -3.41 -2.25
N PRO A 190 -22.67 -3.90 -3.50
CA PRO A 190 -22.58 -3.08 -4.69
C PRO A 190 -23.77 -2.13 -4.87
#